data_AF-A0A843WN56-F1
#
_entry.id   AF-A0A843WN56-F1
#
_cell.length_a   1.000
_cell.length_b   1.000
_cell.length_c   1.000
_cell.angle_alpha   90.00
_cell.angle_beta   90.00
_cell.angle_gamma   90.00
#
_symmetry.space_group_name_H-M   'P 1'
#
loop_
_entity.id
_entity.type
_entity.pdbx_description
1 polymer ?
#
loop_
_entity_poly.entity_id
_entity_poly.type
_entity_poly.pdbx_seq_one_letter_code
_entity_poly.pdbx_strand_id
1 'polypeptide(L)'
;MTDMEGNIVDVPNPSCRGPGYRYFGAAKKLPGVRELFEKPPETRKRRTRYDIYKRIDASYYGFRDDEDGILEKLGSPAQEEMRAQALAEWQRMDAIRKEARKGVKSGELVTVGRVMGEILYEGEEEERRKERERDEKSKEEFVVHVPLPDEKEIERMVLEKKKMELLSKYTSDDLLKEQIEPKTMLNVQP
;
A
#
# COMPACT_ATOMS: atom_id res chain seq x y z
N MET A 1 -59.59 -23.85 -0.84
CA MET A 1 -58.29 -24.37 -0.36
C MET A 1 -57.36 -23.16 -0.31
N THR A 2 -56.47 -23.02 0.65
CA THR A 2 -55.45 -21.95 0.64
C THR A 2 -54.09 -22.58 0.47
N ASP A 3 -53.20 -21.93 -0.28
CA ASP A 3 -51.82 -22.41 -0.47
C ASP A 3 -51.03 -22.34 0.84
N MET A 4 -49.85 -22.96 0.91
CA MET A 4 -49.02 -22.97 2.11
C MET A 4 -48.59 -21.55 2.55
N GLU A 5 -48.61 -20.58 1.63
CA GLU A 5 -48.35 -19.17 1.88
C GLU A 5 -49.59 -18.37 2.34
N GLY A 6 -50.75 -19.01 2.50
CA GLY A 6 -51.98 -18.37 2.96
C GLY A 6 -52.65 -17.47 1.92
N ASN A 7 -52.36 -17.70 0.63
CA ASN A 7 -53.06 -17.05 -0.47
C ASN A 7 -54.39 -17.77 -0.74
N ILE A 8 -55.43 -16.99 -1.08
CA ILE A 8 -56.76 -17.50 -1.40
C ILE A 8 -56.67 -18.19 -2.76
N VAL A 9 -56.81 -19.52 -2.77
CA VAL A 9 -57.06 -20.26 -4.01
C VAL A 9 -58.55 -20.29 -4.22
N ASP A 10 -58.98 -19.75 -5.36
CA ASP A 10 -60.36 -19.75 -5.76
C ASP A 10 -60.75 -21.19 -6.11
N VAL A 11 -61.38 -21.89 -5.16
CA VAL A 11 -61.87 -23.25 -5.37
C VAL A 11 -63.33 -23.15 -5.80
N PRO A 12 -63.71 -23.69 -6.97
CA PRO A 12 -65.10 -23.74 -7.40
C PRO A 12 -65.94 -24.49 -6.37
N ASN A 13 -66.90 -23.81 -5.74
CA ASN A 13 -67.70 -24.36 -4.65
C ASN A 13 -68.83 -25.28 -5.21
N PRO A 14 -68.93 -26.56 -4.80
CA PRO A 14 -70.01 -27.45 -5.22
C PRO A 14 -71.31 -27.32 -4.39
N SER A 15 -71.38 -26.42 -3.39
CA SER A 15 -72.57 -26.25 -2.54
C SER A 15 -73.07 -24.80 -2.49
N CYS A 16 -74.35 -24.59 -2.84
CA CYS A 16 -75.03 -23.29 -3.00
C CYS A 16 -75.26 -22.47 -1.71
N ARG A 17 -74.33 -22.45 -0.76
CA ARG A 17 -74.28 -21.44 0.31
C ARG A 17 -73.23 -20.41 -0.11
N GLY A 18 -73.65 -19.15 -0.24
CA GLY A 18 -72.83 -18.04 -0.76
C GLY A 18 -71.45 -17.93 -0.11
N PRO A 19 -70.50 -17.24 -0.77
CA PRO A 19 -69.09 -17.19 -0.37
C PRO A 19 -68.92 -16.59 1.03
N GLY A 20 -68.97 -17.45 2.04
CA GLY A 20 -68.66 -17.09 3.41
C GLY A 20 -67.17 -16.78 3.49
N TYR A 21 -66.83 -15.51 3.64
CA TYR A 21 -65.46 -15.04 3.79
C TYR A 21 -64.76 -15.81 4.93
N ARG A 22 -63.80 -16.67 4.57
CA ARG A 22 -62.96 -17.42 5.50
C ARG A 22 -61.58 -16.79 5.51
N TYR A 23 -61.33 -15.89 6.47
CA TYR A 23 -60.13 -15.04 6.57
C TYR A 23 -58.89 -15.74 7.15
N PHE A 24 -58.68 -17.03 6.89
CA PHE A 24 -57.50 -17.72 7.43
C PHE A 24 -56.26 -17.32 6.61
N GLY A 25 -55.32 -16.60 7.22
CA GLY A 25 -54.05 -16.16 6.61
C GLY A 25 -53.95 -14.66 6.31
N ALA A 26 -55.07 -13.96 6.09
CA ALA A 26 -55.07 -12.50 5.86
C ALA A 26 -54.57 -11.70 7.07
N ALA A 27 -54.76 -12.25 8.28
CA ALA A 27 -54.30 -11.63 9.53
C ALA A 27 -52.78 -11.38 9.55
N LYS A 28 -51.97 -12.20 8.86
CA LYS A 28 -50.51 -12.01 8.77
C LYS A 28 -50.12 -10.78 7.94
N LYS A 29 -51.01 -10.28 7.08
CA LYS A 29 -50.77 -9.16 6.17
C LYS A 29 -51.26 -7.82 6.75
N LEU A 30 -51.87 -7.81 7.94
CA LEU A 30 -52.32 -6.59 8.61
C LEU A 30 -51.13 -5.71 9.04
N PRO A 31 -51.25 -4.36 8.96
CA PRO A 31 -50.25 -3.45 9.52
C PRO A 31 -50.07 -3.74 11.01
N GLY A 32 -48.83 -3.71 11.51
CA GLY A 32 -48.47 -4.14 12.87
C GLY A 32 -48.24 -5.65 13.03
N VAL A 33 -49.10 -6.53 12.48
CA VAL A 33 -48.85 -7.98 12.52
C VAL A 33 -47.77 -8.38 11.52
N ARG A 34 -47.77 -7.77 10.32
CA ARG A 34 -46.77 -8.04 9.28
C ARG A 34 -45.34 -7.73 9.73
N GLU A 35 -45.16 -6.63 10.46
CA GLU A 35 -43.87 -6.16 10.96
C GLU A 35 -43.27 -7.10 12.01
N LEU A 36 -44.10 -7.77 12.81
CA LEU A 36 -43.65 -8.77 13.78
C LEU A 36 -43.10 -10.05 13.13
N PHE A 37 -43.48 -10.32 11.87
CA PHE A 37 -43.02 -11.47 11.10
C PHE A 37 -42.02 -11.10 9.99
N GLU A 38 -41.78 -9.80 9.74
CA GLU A 38 -40.74 -9.33 8.82
C GLU A 38 -39.36 -9.63 9.42
N LYS A 39 -38.62 -10.55 8.79
CA LYS A 39 -37.26 -10.87 9.20
C LYS A 39 -36.38 -9.64 9.01
N PRO A 40 -35.53 -9.28 10.00
CA PRO A 40 -34.59 -8.17 9.83
C PRO A 40 -33.71 -8.45 8.60
N PRO A 41 -33.35 -7.41 7.82
CA PRO A 41 -32.51 -7.60 6.65
C PRO A 41 -31.19 -8.27 7.06
N GLU A 42 -30.81 -9.32 6.36
CA GLU A 42 -29.56 -10.03 6.67
C GLU A 42 -28.38 -9.06 6.58
N THR A 43 -27.62 -8.95 7.67
CA THR A 43 -26.45 -8.07 7.71
C THR A 43 -25.40 -8.60 6.74
N ARG A 44 -24.90 -7.72 5.87
CA ARG A 44 -23.80 -8.09 4.97
C ARG A 44 -22.57 -8.39 5.81
N LYS A 45 -22.11 -9.64 5.77
CA LYS A 45 -20.88 -10.06 6.44
C LYS A 45 -19.70 -9.27 5.85
N ARG A 46 -18.87 -8.67 6.70
CA ARG A 46 -17.61 -8.05 6.26
C ARG A 46 -16.69 -9.16 5.76
N ARG A 47 -15.83 -8.85 4.78
CA ARG A 47 -14.81 -9.80 4.31
C ARG A 47 -13.94 -10.20 5.48
N THR A 48 -13.80 -11.50 5.68
CA THR A 48 -12.87 -12.05 6.67
C THR A 48 -11.45 -11.99 6.13
N ARG A 49 -10.44 -12.08 7.00
CA ARG A 49 -9.04 -12.19 6.55
C ARG A 49 -8.83 -13.39 5.63
N TYR A 50 -9.52 -14.49 5.90
CA TYR A 50 -9.51 -15.67 5.05
C TYR A 50 -9.98 -15.38 3.62
N ASP A 51 -11.06 -14.58 3.45
CA ASP A 51 -11.56 -14.18 2.13
C ASP A 51 -10.61 -13.27 1.34
N ILE A 52 -9.73 -12.57 2.07
CA ILE A 52 -8.67 -11.74 1.49
C ILE A 52 -7.51 -12.65 1.08
N TYR A 53 -7.03 -13.50 1.98
CA TYR A 53 -5.95 -14.45 1.69
C TYR A 53 -6.27 -15.40 0.55
N LYS A 54 -7.55 -15.78 0.38
CA LYS A 54 -7.99 -16.62 -0.74
C LYS A 54 -7.77 -15.98 -2.13
N ARG A 55 -7.59 -14.67 -2.21
CA ARG A 55 -7.32 -13.94 -3.47
C ARG A 55 -5.87 -13.50 -3.61
N ILE A 56 -5.05 -13.76 -2.59
CA ILE A 56 -3.63 -13.46 -2.63
C ILE A 56 -2.95 -14.67 -3.26
N ASP A 57 -2.83 -14.61 -4.59
CA ASP A 57 -2.21 -15.65 -5.41
C ASP A 57 -0.72 -15.34 -5.63
N ALA A 58 0.01 -16.26 -6.29
CA ALA A 58 1.41 -16.06 -6.66
C ALA A 58 1.65 -14.76 -7.45
N SER A 59 0.67 -14.30 -8.22
CA SER A 59 0.70 -13.01 -8.92
C SER A 59 0.85 -11.82 -7.97
N TYR A 60 0.32 -11.88 -6.75
CA TYR A 60 0.51 -10.81 -5.75
C TYR A 60 1.98 -10.67 -5.34
N TYR A 61 2.74 -11.76 -5.41
CA TYR A 61 4.17 -11.81 -5.13
C TYR A 61 5.04 -11.65 -6.39
N GLY A 62 4.45 -11.24 -7.52
CA GLY A 62 5.19 -10.94 -8.74
C GLY A 62 5.72 -12.16 -9.52
N PHE A 63 5.32 -13.39 -9.15
CA PHE A 63 5.77 -14.62 -9.85
C PHE A 63 5.36 -14.69 -11.34
N ARG A 64 4.51 -13.78 -11.83
CA ARG A 64 4.10 -13.70 -13.25
C ARG A 64 4.60 -12.44 -13.95
N ASP A 65 5.27 -11.53 -13.27
CA ASP A 65 5.67 -10.24 -13.85
C ASP A 65 6.76 -10.41 -14.92
N ASP A 66 7.53 -11.50 -14.83
CA ASP A 66 8.53 -11.89 -15.83
C ASP A 66 7.90 -12.42 -17.14
N GLU A 67 6.68 -12.96 -17.09
CA GLU A 67 6.01 -13.60 -18.25
C GLU A 67 5.43 -12.58 -19.25
N ASP A 68 5.13 -11.36 -18.80
CA ASP A 68 4.56 -10.31 -19.66
C ASP A 68 5.60 -9.67 -20.60
N GLY A 69 6.89 -9.94 -20.39
CA GLY A 69 8.01 -9.42 -21.20
C GLY A 69 8.19 -7.90 -21.14
N ILE A 70 7.47 -7.22 -20.24
CA ILE A 70 7.58 -5.76 -20.03
C ILE A 70 8.96 -5.42 -19.47
N LEU A 71 9.43 -6.20 -18.49
CA LEU A 71 10.74 -6.04 -17.88
C LEU A 71 11.87 -6.21 -18.90
N GLU A 72 11.75 -7.21 -19.78
CA GLU A 72 12.74 -7.45 -20.84
C GLU A 72 12.84 -6.24 -21.77
N LYS A 73 11.73 -5.71 -22.28
CA LYS A 73 11.72 -4.54 -23.18
C LYS A 73 12.35 -3.29 -22.56
N LEU A 74 12.10 -3.06 -21.27
CA LEU A 74 12.67 -1.93 -20.54
C LEU A 74 14.15 -2.12 -20.24
N GLY A 75 14.58 -3.37 -19.97
CA GLY A 75 15.96 -3.71 -19.60
C GLY A 75 16.91 -3.96 -20.78
N SER A 76 16.40 -4.38 -21.94
CA SER A 76 17.20 -4.67 -23.14
C SER A 76 18.19 -3.57 -23.54
N PRO A 77 17.82 -2.28 -23.66
CA PRO A 77 18.74 -1.26 -24.15
C PRO A 77 19.96 -1.10 -23.23
N ALA A 78 19.74 -1.03 -21.91
CA ALA A 78 20.83 -0.93 -20.94
C ALA A 78 21.68 -2.21 -20.92
N GLN A 79 21.06 -3.39 -21.07
CA GLN A 79 21.79 -4.66 -21.14
C GLN A 79 22.66 -4.77 -22.39
N GLU A 80 22.18 -4.30 -23.54
CA GLU A 80 22.92 -4.26 -24.80
C GLU A 80 24.12 -3.32 -24.72
N GLU A 81 23.96 -2.14 -24.11
CA GLU A 81 25.07 -1.21 -23.88
C GLU A 81 26.16 -1.82 -23.00
N MET A 82 25.78 -2.45 -21.89
CA MET A 82 26.70 -3.15 -20.99
C MET A 82 27.43 -4.30 -21.71
N ARG A 83 26.70 -5.10 -22.50
CA ARG A 83 27.30 -6.17 -23.30
C ARG A 83 28.27 -5.62 -24.35
N ALA A 84 27.91 -4.53 -25.02
CA ALA A 84 28.77 -3.90 -26.02
C ALA A 84 30.07 -3.38 -25.40
N GLN A 85 30.00 -2.76 -24.22
CA GLN A 85 31.18 -2.31 -23.48
C GLN A 85 32.09 -3.48 -23.09
N ALA A 86 31.52 -4.53 -22.47
CA ALA A 86 32.27 -5.73 -22.09
C ALA A 86 32.92 -6.43 -23.29
N LEU A 87 32.22 -6.49 -24.44
CA LEU A 87 32.78 -7.04 -25.67
C LEU A 87 33.92 -6.17 -26.22
N ALA A 88 33.79 -4.84 -26.18
CA ALA A 88 34.84 -3.93 -26.62
C ALA A 88 36.09 -4.05 -25.75
N GLU A 89 35.93 -4.15 -24.43
CA GLU A 89 37.02 -4.39 -23.49
C GLU A 89 37.68 -5.74 -23.74
N TRP A 90 36.88 -6.80 -23.91
CA TRP A 90 37.40 -8.13 -24.25
C TRP A 90 38.20 -8.11 -25.56
N GLN A 91 37.71 -7.44 -26.60
CA GLN A 91 38.42 -7.31 -27.87
C GLN A 91 39.74 -6.55 -27.73
N ARG A 92 39.77 -5.48 -26.92
CA ARG A 92 41.02 -4.74 -26.61
C ARG A 92 42.03 -5.64 -25.90
N MET A 93 41.59 -6.38 -24.89
CA MET A 93 42.46 -7.30 -24.15
C MET A 93 42.94 -8.46 -25.00
N ASP A 94 42.09 -9.00 -25.88
CA ASP A 94 42.47 -10.06 -26.81
C ASP A 94 43.46 -9.57 -27.88
N ALA A 95 43.33 -8.33 -28.35
CA ALA A 95 44.31 -7.70 -29.24
C ALA A 95 45.68 -7.55 -28.57
N ILE A 96 45.73 -6.98 -27.35
CA ILE A 96 46.97 -6.87 -26.56
C ILE A 96 47.57 -8.26 -26.32
N ARG A 97 46.73 -9.25 -25.98
CA ARG A 97 47.17 -10.64 -25.79
C ARG A 97 47.74 -11.25 -27.07
N LYS A 98 47.14 -10.99 -28.22
CA LYS A 98 47.62 -11.45 -29.53
C LYS A 98 48.94 -10.79 -29.93
N GLU A 99 49.07 -9.48 -29.69
CA GLU A 99 50.31 -8.74 -29.92
C GLU A 99 51.45 -9.25 -29.04
N ALA A 100 51.17 -9.44 -27.74
CA ALA A 100 52.11 -10.06 -26.80
C ALA A 100 52.50 -11.48 -27.23
N ARG A 101 51.54 -12.30 -27.67
CA ARG A 101 51.80 -13.65 -28.21
C ARG A 101 52.65 -13.63 -29.48
N LYS A 102 52.48 -12.64 -30.36
CA LYS A 102 53.26 -12.51 -31.60
C LYS A 102 54.73 -12.15 -31.33
N GLY A 103 55.01 -11.52 -30.20
CA GLY A 103 56.37 -11.19 -29.75
C GLY A 103 57.17 -12.37 -29.18
N VAL A 104 56.50 -13.46 -28.79
CA VAL A 104 57.18 -14.65 -28.22
C VAL A 104 57.53 -15.61 -29.36
N LYS A 105 58.80 -15.61 -29.79
CA LYS A 105 59.33 -16.64 -30.71
C LYS A 105 59.43 -17.97 -29.96
N SER A 106 58.48 -18.86 -30.25
CA SER A 106 58.50 -20.32 -30.07
C SER A 106 59.54 -20.87 -29.06
N GLY A 107 59.16 -21.02 -27.79
CA GLY A 107 59.92 -21.87 -26.87
C GLY A 107 59.74 -21.61 -25.38
N GLU A 108 59.53 -20.37 -24.95
CA GLU A 108 59.44 -20.05 -23.51
C GLU A 108 57.98 -19.90 -23.05
N LEU A 109 57.46 -20.93 -22.40
CA LEU A 109 56.13 -20.94 -21.78
C LEU A 109 56.19 -20.25 -20.41
N VAL A 110 56.50 -18.95 -20.40
CA VAL A 110 56.69 -18.18 -19.16
C VAL A 110 55.37 -17.49 -18.76
N THR A 111 54.75 -18.04 -17.71
CA THR A 111 53.95 -17.35 -16.67
C THR A 111 52.93 -16.26 -17.07
N VAL A 112 52.37 -16.28 -18.27
CA VAL A 112 51.26 -15.38 -18.65
C VAL A 112 50.03 -15.58 -17.74
N GLY A 113 49.84 -16.80 -17.20
CA GLY A 113 48.76 -17.09 -16.27
C GLY A 113 48.84 -16.36 -14.92
N ARG A 114 50.04 -15.98 -14.45
CA ARG A 114 50.21 -15.29 -13.16
C ARG A 114 49.93 -13.79 -13.27
N VAL A 115 50.43 -13.16 -14.33
CA VAL A 115 50.20 -11.72 -14.61
C VAL A 115 48.74 -11.49 -15.02
N MET A 116 48.16 -12.39 -15.81
CA MET A 116 46.74 -12.29 -16.17
C MET A 116 45.84 -12.59 -14.96
N GLY A 117 46.26 -13.48 -14.05
CA GLY A 117 45.61 -13.69 -12.76
C GLY A 117 45.71 -12.46 -11.84
N GLU A 118 46.84 -11.76 -11.78
CA GLU A 118 47.01 -10.52 -11.02
C GLU A 118 46.17 -9.37 -11.58
N ILE A 119 46.13 -9.17 -12.91
CA ILE A 119 45.31 -8.12 -13.55
C ILE A 119 43.81 -8.41 -13.40
N LEU A 120 43.39 -9.67 -13.52
CA LEU A 120 42.00 -10.06 -13.23
C LEU A 120 41.65 -9.85 -11.74
N TYR A 121 42.56 -10.18 -10.83
CA TYR A 121 42.37 -10.00 -9.39
C TYR A 121 42.28 -8.52 -9.00
N GLU A 122 43.09 -7.64 -9.62
CA GLU A 122 43.00 -6.18 -9.44
C GLU A 122 41.67 -5.63 -9.97
N GLY A 123 41.21 -6.09 -11.14
CA GLY A 123 39.90 -5.71 -11.69
C GLY A 123 38.72 -6.20 -10.85
N GLU A 124 38.81 -7.42 -10.32
CA GLU A 124 37.80 -7.98 -9.41
C GLU A 124 37.75 -7.24 -8.05
N GLU A 125 38.90 -6.81 -7.52
CA GLU A 125 38.97 -5.98 -6.30
C GLU A 125 38.39 -4.57 -6.52
N GLU A 126 38.63 -3.94 -7.68
CA GLU A 126 38.02 -2.65 -8.02
C GLU A 126 36.49 -2.75 -8.22
N GLU A 127 36.01 -3.79 -8.88
CA GLU A 127 34.57 -4.07 -9.04
C GLU A 127 33.92 -4.32 -7.67
N ARG A 128 34.54 -5.13 -6.80
CA ARG A 128 34.07 -5.35 -5.42
C ARG A 128 34.05 -4.07 -4.58
N ARG A 129 35.00 -3.17 -4.80
CA ARG A 129 35.04 -1.87 -4.13
C ARG A 129 33.90 -0.97 -4.61
N LYS A 130 33.66 -0.89 -5.91
CA LYS A 130 32.52 -0.14 -6.49
C LYS A 130 31.17 -0.72 -6.07
N GLU A 131 31.05 -2.04 -5.97
CA GLU A 131 29.86 -2.73 -5.49
C GLU A 131 29.58 -2.39 -4.01
N ARG A 132 30.61 -2.40 -3.15
CA ARG A 132 30.50 -1.94 -1.76
C ARG A 132 30.11 -0.46 -1.65
N GLU A 133 30.68 0.42 -2.47
CA GLU A 133 30.33 1.84 -2.50
C GLU A 133 28.88 2.06 -2.98
N ARG A 134 28.38 1.20 -3.88
CA ARG A 134 26.98 1.22 -4.36
C ARG A 134 26.01 0.68 -3.31
N ASP A 135 26.41 -0.36 -2.58
CA ASP A 135 25.69 -0.92 -1.45
C ASP A 135 25.66 0.02 -0.25
N GLU A 136 26.71 0.81 -0.02
CA GLU A 136 26.74 1.85 1.00
C GLU A 136 25.78 2.99 0.64
N LYS A 137 25.75 3.41 -0.63
CA LYS A 137 24.75 4.38 -1.13
C LYS A 137 23.32 3.85 -1.13
N SER A 138 23.11 2.55 -1.31
CA SER A 138 21.77 1.95 -1.23
C SER A 138 21.30 1.73 0.22
N LYS A 139 22.25 1.65 1.17
CA LYS A 139 22.02 1.61 2.62
C LYS A 139 21.88 2.99 3.26
N GLU A 140 22.09 4.08 2.53
CA GLU A 140 21.65 5.41 2.95
C GLU A 140 20.11 5.45 2.90
N GLU A 141 19.48 4.84 3.89
CA GLU A 141 18.04 4.85 4.11
C GLU A 141 17.55 6.30 4.10
N PHE A 142 16.54 6.59 3.28
CA PHE A 142 15.94 7.92 3.13
C PHE A 142 15.23 8.33 4.43
N VAL A 143 15.97 8.95 5.36
CA VAL A 143 15.42 9.46 6.63
C VAL A 143 14.89 10.88 6.43
N VAL A 144 13.57 11.01 6.33
CA VAL A 144 12.89 12.32 6.35
C VAL A 144 12.75 12.77 7.80
N HIS A 145 13.53 13.78 8.20
CA HIS A 145 13.36 14.40 9.51
C HIS A 145 12.12 15.30 9.50
N VAL A 146 11.07 14.86 10.19
CA VAL A 146 9.91 15.71 10.48
C VAL A 146 10.27 16.60 11.67
N PRO A 147 10.11 17.93 11.59
CA PRO A 147 10.31 18.81 12.74
C PRO A 147 9.22 18.52 13.78
N LEU A 148 9.58 17.81 14.83
CA LEU A 148 8.72 17.57 15.98
C LEU A 148 8.98 18.66 17.03
N PRO A 149 7.93 19.28 17.60
CA PRO A 149 8.08 20.25 18.68
C PRO A 149 8.63 19.58 19.94
N ASP A 150 9.44 20.32 20.70
CA ASP A 150 10.05 19.85 21.94
C ASP A 150 8.98 19.62 23.03
N GLU A 151 9.27 18.74 23.99
CA GLU A 151 8.35 18.38 25.09
C GLU A 151 7.82 19.61 25.85
N LYS A 152 8.69 20.60 26.11
CA LYS A 152 8.31 21.87 26.75
C LYS A 152 7.35 22.71 25.92
N GLU A 153 7.47 22.64 24.60
CA GLU A 153 6.59 23.35 23.67
C GLU A 153 5.21 22.69 23.63
N ILE A 154 5.18 21.34 23.62
CA ILE A 154 3.95 20.56 23.72
C ILE A 154 3.21 20.89 25.03
N GLU A 155 3.92 20.92 26.16
CA GLU A 155 3.33 21.26 27.45
C GLU A 155 2.70 22.66 27.45
N ARG A 156 3.38 23.67 26.89
CA ARG A 156 2.82 25.03 26.76
C ARG A 156 1.57 25.04 25.90
N MET A 157 1.59 24.39 24.74
CA MET A 157 0.42 24.32 23.86
C MET A 157 -0.76 23.61 24.54
N VAL A 158 -0.49 22.55 25.29
CA VAL A 158 -1.53 21.81 26.04
C VAL A 158 -2.10 22.68 27.16
N LEU A 159 -1.26 23.41 27.90
CA LEU A 159 -1.70 24.34 28.94
C LEU A 159 -2.55 25.47 28.38
N GLU A 160 -2.14 26.09 27.26
CA GLU A 160 -2.89 27.14 26.58
C GLU A 160 -4.24 26.63 26.08
N LYS A 161 -4.29 25.45 25.46
CA LYS A 161 -5.55 24.82 25.03
C LYS A 161 -6.49 24.57 26.21
N LYS A 162 -5.99 24.02 27.32
CA LYS A 162 -6.80 23.78 28.53
C LYS A 162 -7.28 25.10 29.15
N LYS A 163 -6.44 26.14 29.15
CA LYS A 163 -6.82 27.48 29.62
C LYS A 163 -7.94 28.06 28.76
N MET A 164 -7.83 27.98 27.44
CA MET A 164 -8.87 28.42 26.51
C MET A 164 -10.16 27.60 26.69
N GLU A 165 -10.05 26.28 26.87
CA GLU A 165 -11.21 25.41 27.09
C GLU A 165 -11.94 25.76 28.40
N LEU A 166 -11.21 25.97 29.49
CA LEU A 166 -11.79 26.43 30.76
C LEU A 166 -12.41 27.82 30.64
N LEU A 167 -11.75 28.75 29.94
CA LEU A 167 -12.33 30.06 29.65
C LEU A 167 -13.64 29.87 28.88
N SER A 168 -13.63 29.15 27.76
CA SER A 168 -14.84 28.92 26.96
C SER A 168 -16.00 28.28 27.74
N LYS A 169 -15.71 27.40 28.71
CA LYS A 169 -16.73 26.73 29.53
C LYS A 169 -17.31 27.62 30.63
N TYR A 170 -16.52 28.54 31.18
CA TYR A 170 -16.88 29.25 32.42
C TYR A 170 -16.96 30.77 32.27
N THR A 171 -16.54 31.34 31.14
CA THR A 171 -16.75 32.76 30.86
C THR A 171 -18.08 32.96 30.15
N SER A 172 -18.97 33.74 30.75
CA SER A 172 -20.16 34.28 30.08
C SER A 172 -19.75 35.36 29.07
N ASP A 173 -20.56 35.53 28.02
CA ASP A 173 -20.32 36.52 26.96
C ASP A 173 -20.25 37.96 27.49
N ASP A 174 -20.94 38.25 28.59
CA ASP A 174 -20.95 39.57 29.21
C ASP A 174 -19.63 39.88 29.94
N LEU A 175 -19.04 38.89 30.63
CA LEU A 175 -17.74 39.04 31.29
C LEU A 175 -16.60 39.24 30.27
N LEU A 176 -16.72 38.64 29.08
CA LEU A 176 -15.75 38.84 27.99
C LEU A 176 -15.80 40.27 27.45
N LYS A 177 -16.99 40.85 27.27
CA LYS A 177 -17.16 42.25 26.82
C LYS A 177 -16.57 43.23 27.82
N GLU A 178 -16.85 43.04 29.11
CA GLU A 178 -16.30 43.87 30.19
C GLU A 178 -14.77 43.75 30.29
N GLN A 179 -14.17 42.61 29.93
CA GLN A 179 -12.71 42.45 29.89
C GLN A 179 -12.05 43.08 28.67
N ILE A 180 -12.76 43.20 27.54
CA ILE A 180 -12.22 43.76 26.30
C ILE A 180 -12.03 45.29 26.44
N GLU A 181 -12.99 46.00 27.03
CA GLU A 181 -12.91 47.45 27.23
C GLU A 181 -11.60 47.91 27.92
N PRO A 182 -11.21 47.41 29.11
CA PRO A 182 -9.98 47.83 29.77
C PRO A 182 -8.71 47.39 29.03
N LYS A 183 -8.71 46.22 28.37
CA LYS A 183 -7.55 45.75 27.59
C LYS A 183 -7.28 46.64 26.38
N THR A 184 -8.34 47.10 25.70
CA THR A 184 -8.22 48.05 24.59
C THR A 184 -7.68 49.40 25.06
N MET A 185 -8.11 49.88 26.23
CA MET A 185 -7.60 51.13 26.84
C MET A 185 -6.12 51.03 27.25
N LEU A 186 -5.65 49.83 27.57
CA LEU A 186 -4.26 49.55 27.96
C LEU A 186 -3.35 49.18 26.77
N ASN A 187 -3.86 49.17 25.53
CA ASN A 187 -3.12 48.75 24.33
C ASN A 187 -2.46 47.36 24.45
N VAL A 188 -3.00 46.48 25.29
CA VAL A 188 -2.54 45.09 25.38
C VAL A 188 -3.30 44.31 24.32
N GLN A 189 -2.63 44.04 23.19
CA GLN A 189 -3.21 43.23 22.13
C GLN A 189 -3.46 41.79 22.64
N PRO A 190 -4.53 41.13 22.14
CA PRO A 190 -4.84 39.74 22.50
C PRO A 190 -3.75 38.75 22.08
#